data_AF-A0A522IV36-F1
#
_entry.id   AF-A0A522IV36-F1
#
_cell.length_a   1.000
_cell.length_b   1.000
_cell.length_c   1.000
_cell.angle_alpha   90.00
_cell.angle_beta   90.00
_cell.angle_gamma   90.00
#
_symmetry.space_group_name_H-M   'P 1'
#
loop_
_entity.id
_entity.type
_entity.pdbx_description
1 polymer ?
#
loop_
_entity_poly.entity_id
_entity_poly.type
_entity_poly.pdbx_seq_one_letter_code
_entity_poly.pdbx_strand_id
1 'polypeptide(L)'
;MRVRAWSRRSWVWPVRGLVMSEAVALRKPVRRPAWLRAVRQGLDDGGAQVLVTVAQVKGSAPRDAGARMWVNASGAHDTIGGGRLEQQ
;
A
#
# COMPACT_ATOMS: atom_id res chain seq x y z
N MET A 1 12.78 19.03 48.24
CA MET A 1 12.10 19.59 47.05
C MET A 1 13.17 19.99 46.04
N ARG A 2 13.26 19.33 44.87
CA ARG A 2 14.23 19.68 43.82
C ARG A 2 13.56 19.45 42.47
N VAL A 3 13.14 20.53 41.82
CA VAL A 3 12.55 20.50 40.48
C VAL A 3 13.70 20.36 39.48
N ARG A 4 13.68 19.32 38.64
CA ARG A 4 14.56 19.22 37.48
C ARG A 4 13.87 19.84 36.27
N ALA A 5 14.58 20.74 35.60
CA ALA A 5 14.18 21.28 34.31
C ALA A 5 14.13 20.16 33.26
N TRP A 6 13.05 20.10 32.48
CA TRP A 6 12.89 19.14 31.38
C TRP A 6 13.11 19.86 30.03
N SER A 7 13.95 19.23 29.21
CA SER A 7 14.48 19.73 27.95
C SER A 7 13.41 19.81 26.86
N ARG A 8 13.43 20.93 26.11
CA ARG A 8 12.57 21.21 24.94
C ARG A 8 12.69 20.11 23.89
N ARG A 9 11.70 19.22 23.80
CA ARG A 9 11.23 18.53 22.57
C ARG A 9 10.09 17.52 22.82
N SER A 10 9.19 17.83 23.75
CA SER A 10 7.97 17.07 24.01
C SER A 10 6.81 17.60 23.15
N TRP A 11 6.43 16.87 22.11
CA TRP A 11 5.15 17.06 21.43
C TRP A 11 4.05 16.43 22.30
N VAL A 12 3.38 17.24 23.11
CA VAL A 12 2.12 16.85 23.77
C VAL A 12 0.98 17.38 22.91
N TRP A 13 0.10 16.50 22.44
CA TRP A 13 -1.10 16.88 21.68
C TRP A 13 -2.26 17.20 22.63
N PRO A 14 -2.75 18.45 22.71
CA PRO A 14 -4.05 18.72 23.28
C PRO A 14 -5.07 18.63 22.14
N VAL A 15 -5.74 17.49 21.95
CA VAL A 15 -6.82 17.42 20.96
C VAL A 15 -8.08 18.10 21.49
N ARG A 16 -8.08 19.44 21.37
CA ARG A 16 -9.29 20.27 21.19
C ARG A 16 -8.97 21.25 20.06
N GLY A 17 -9.56 21.02 18.89
CA GLY A 17 -9.51 21.95 17.77
C GLY A 17 -8.42 21.71 16.73
N LEU A 18 -8.15 20.47 16.34
CA LEU A 18 -7.35 20.23 15.14
C LEU A 18 -8.17 20.68 13.92
N VAL A 19 -7.85 21.87 13.40
CA VAL A 19 -8.36 22.35 12.12
C VAL A 19 -7.88 21.35 11.06
N MET A 20 -8.80 20.83 10.24
CA MET A 20 -8.55 19.76 9.25
C MET A 20 -7.33 19.98 8.34
N SER A 21 -6.87 21.23 8.21
CA SER A 21 -5.71 21.65 7.41
C SER A 21 -4.33 21.24 7.99
N GLU A 22 -4.12 21.25 9.31
CA GLU A 22 -2.82 20.86 9.90
C GLU A 22 -2.62 19.33 9.93
N ALA A 23 -3.71 18.58 10.09
CA ALA A 23 -3.69 17.12 10.10
C ALA A 23 -3.19 16.50 8.78
N VAL A 24 -3.46 17.18 7.65
CA VAL A 24 -3.01 16.75 6.32
C VAL A 24 -1.51 16.98 6.15
N ALA A 25 -0.96 18.05 6.72
CA ALA A 25 0.46 18.40 6.60
C ALA A 25 1.40 17.40 7.30
N LEU A 26 0.91 16.69 8.33
CA LEU A 26 1.69 15.68 9.07
C LEU A 26 1.69 14.29 8.41
N ARG A 27 0.91 14.08 7.34
CA ARG A 27 0.93 12.83 6.60
C ARG A 27 2.17 12.78 5.71
N LYS A 28 3.10 11.87 5.99
CA LYS A 28 4.19 11.55 5.04
C LYS A 28 3.57 11.22 3.68
N PRO A 29 4.03 11.84 2.57
CA PRO A 29 3.48 11.54 1.26
C PRO A 29 3.72 10.06 0.94
N VAL A 30 2.64 9.30 0.80
CA VAL A 30 2.70 7.90 0.38
C VAL A 30 2.94 7.88 -1.11
N ARG A 31 4.15 7.45 -1.53
CA ARG A 31 4.45 7.27 -2.95
C ARG A 31 3.62 6.09 -3.46
N ARG A 32 2.59 6.39 -4.24
CA ARG A 32 1.76 5.36 -4.88
C ARG A 32 2.53 4.75 -6.06
N PRO A 33 2.68 3.41 -6.13
CA PRO A 33 3.34 2.77 -7.26
C PRO A 33 2.54 3.01 -8.55
N ALA A 34 3.22 2.93 -9.70
CA ALA A 34 2.59 3.21 -11.00
C ALA A 34 1.40 2.29 -11.28
N TRP A 35 1.48 1.01 -10.90
CA TRP A 35 0.38 0.06 -11.06
C TRP A 35 -0.89 0.52 -10.34
N LEU A 36 -0.80 1.11 -9.15
CA LEU A 36 -1.98 1.56 -8.40
C LEU A 36 -2.72 2.68 -9.12
N ARG A 37 -1.99 3.54 -9.84
CA ARG A 37 -2.62 4.57 -10.69
C ARG A 37 -3.28 3.94 -11.92
N ALA A 38 -2.62 2.99 -12.57
CA ALA A 38 -3.16 2.29 -13.74
C ALA A 38 -4.45 1.52 -13.40
N VAL A 39 -4.47 0.83 -12.25
CA VAL A 39 -5.66 0.16 -11.71
C VAL A 39 -6.81 1.12 -11.52
N ARG A 40 -6.54 2.26 -10.86
CA ARG A 40 -7.60 3.23 -10.59
C ARG A 40 -8.18 3.80 -11.87
N GLN A 41 -7.31 4.19 -12.81
CA GLN A 41 -7.75 4.67 -14.12
C GLN A 41 -8.57 3.61 -14.85
N GLY A 42 -8.12 2.36 -14.88
CA GLY A 42 -8.85 1.27 -15.53
C GLY A 42 -10.21 0.99 -14.90
N LEU A 43 -10.38 1.16 -13.59
CA LEU A 43 -11.69 1.08 -12.92
C LEU A 43 -12.58 2.27 -13.31
N ASP A 44 -12.03 3.49 -13.32
CA ASP A 44 -12.75 4.71 -13.69
C ASP A 44 -13.23 4.65 -15.15
N ASP A 45 -12.46 4.02 -16.03
CA ASP A 45 -12.78 3.79 -17.44
C ASP A 45 -13.75 2.61 -17.66
N GLY A 46 -14.19 1.94 -16.60
CA GLY A 46 -15.07 0.76 -16.68
C GLY A 46 -14.40 -0.51 -17.21
N GLY A 47 -13.07 -0.52 -17.28
CA GLY A 47 -12.28 -1.67 -17.74
C GLY A 47 -12.22 -2.79 -16.71
N ALA A 48 -12.26 -4.03 -17.19
CA ALA A 48 -12.12 -5.22 -16.35
C ALA A 48 -10.77 -5.26 -15.63
N GLN A 49 -10.83 -5.62 -14.35
CA GLN A 49 -9.69 -5.66 -13.46
C GLN A 49 -9.74 -6.93 -12.59
N VAL A 50 -8.63 -7.65 -12.48
CA VAL A 50 -8.55 -8.88 -11.69
C VAL A 50 -7.37 -8.81 -10.72
N LEU A 51 -7.65 -9.07 -9.44
CA LEU A 51 -6.62 -9.27 -8.42
C LEU A 51 -6.44 -10.76 -8.15
N VAL A 52 -5.29 -11.29 -8.50
CA VAL A 52 -4.91 -12.67 -8.19
C VAL A 52 -4.17 -12.67 -6.86
N THR A 53 -4.57 -13.57 -5.95
CA THR A 53 -3.90 -13.77 -4.66
C THR A 53 -3.58 -15.24 -4.47
N VAL A 54 -2.34 -15.57 -4.11
CA VAL A 54 -1.96 -16.94 -3.74
C VAL A 54 -2.65 -17.26 -2.41
N ALA A 55 -3.69 -18.10 -2.46
CA ALA A 55 -4.44 -18.45 -1.26
C ALA A 55 -3.61 -19.31 -0.30
N GLN A 56 -2.91 -20.32 -0.84
CA GLN A 56 -2.12 -21.28 -0.08
C GLN A 56 -0.97 -21.83 -0.94
N VAL A 57 0.08 -22.32 -0.29
CA VAL A 57 1.23 -22.98 -0.92
C VAL A 57 1.39 -24.38 -0.32
N LYS A 58 1.59 -25.38 -1.18
CA LYS A 58 1.91 -26.75 -0.78
C LYS A 58 3.30 -27.13 -1.29
N GLY A 59 4.23 -27.37 -0.38
CA GLY A 59 5.64 -27.59 -0.71
C GLY A 59 6.37 -26.27 -0.99
N SER A 60 7.46 -26.32 -1.74
CA SER A 60 8.24 -25.13 -2.09
C SER A 60 7.66 -24.44 -3.33
N ALA A 61 7.33 -23.17 -3.23
CA ALA A 61 6.93 -22.33 -4.35
C ALA A 61 7.79 -21.06 -4.43
N PRO A 62 7.93 -20.42 -5.62
CA PRO A 62 8.69 -19.17 -5.77
C PRO A 62 8.12 -17.98 -4.98
N ARG A 63 6.87 -18.08 -4.53
CA ARG A 63 6.14 -17.07 -3.76
C ARG A 63 5.29 -17.75 -2.69
N ASP A 64 5.15 -17.06 -1.56
CA ASP A 64 4.35 -17.50 -0.43
C ASP A 64 2.86 -17.19 -0.60
N ALA A 65 2.03 -17.79 0.28
CA ALA A 65 0.65 -17.40 0.44
C ALA A 65 0.54 -15.90 0.74
N GLY A 66 -0.41 -15.23 0.09
CA GLY A 66 -0.60 -13.79 0.16
C GLY A 66 0.17 -12.98 -0.88
N ALA A 67 1.02 -13.60 -1.72
CA ALA A 67 1.55 -12.96 -2.92
C ALA A 67 0.40 -12.55 -3.85
N ARG A 68 0.56 -11.42 -4.56
CA ARG A 68 -0.50 -10.81 -5.37
C ARG A 68 0.01 -10.39 -6.73
N MET A 69 -0.86 -10.47 -7.73
CA MET A 69 -0.63 -9.98 -9.07
C MET A 69 -1.91 -9.36 -9.59
N TRP A 70 -1.78 -8.22 -10.25
CA TRP A 70 -2.90 -7.55 -10.90
C TRP A 70 -2.92 -7.87 -12.38
N VAL A 71 -4.10 -8.15 -12.93
CA VAL A 71 -4.27 -8.42 -14.36
C VAL A 71 -5.39 -7.54 -14.93
N ASN A 72 -5.11 -6.92 -16.07
CA ASN A 72 -6.07 -6.15 -16.85
C ASN A 72 -5.75 -6.27 -18.35
N ALA A 73 -6.48 -5.54 -19.20
CA ALA A 73 -6.28 -5.58 -20.65
C ALA A 73 -4.88 -5.12 -21.12
N SER A 74 -4.15 -4.35 -20.31
CA SER A 74 -2.77 -3.93 -20.62
C SER A 74 -1.71 -4.94 -20.19
N GLY A 75 -2.09 -5.98 -19.44
CA GLY A 75 -1.22 -7.07 -19.03
C GLY A 75 -1.26 -7.37 -17.53
N ALA A 76 -0.21 -8.05 -17.06
CA ALA A 76 0.00 -8.40 -15.67
C ALA A 76 1.00 -7.44 -14.99
N HIS A 77 0.74 -7.14 -13.72
CA HIS A 77 1.60 -6.32 -12.87
C HIS A 77 1.88 -7.05 -11.56
N ASP A 78 3.16 -7.07 -11.15
CA ASP A 78 3.68 -7.93 -10.08
C ASP A 78 3.70 -9.42 -10.46
N THR A 79 4.23 -10.29 -9.58
CA THR A 79 4.37 -11.73 -9.86
C THR A 79 3.82 -12.56 -8.70
N ILE A 80 2.95 -13.53 -9.01
CA ILE A 80 2.52 -14.56 -8.03
C ILE A 80 3.36 -15.84 -8.15
N GLY A 81 4.23 -15.93 -9.15
CA GLY A 81 5.18 -17.03 -9.32
C GLY A 81 6.58 -16.54 -9.66
N GLY A 82 7.29 -17.36 -10.43
CA GLY A 82 8.64 -17.09 -10.94
C GLY A 82 8.74 -17.31 -12.46
N GLY A 83 7.72 -16.89 -13.22
CA GLY A 83 7.73 -16.95 -14.70
C GLY A 83 6.64 -17.82 -15.31
N ARG A 84 6.78 -19.16 -15.28
CA ARG A 84 5.95 -20.07 -16.11
C ARG A 84 4.44 -20.06 -15.83
N LEU A 85 4.03 -19.63 -14.63
CA LEU A 85 2.63 -19.47 -14.22
C LEU A 85 1.95 -18.23 -14.83
N GLU A 86 2.72 -17.30 -15.41
CA GLU A 86 2.26 -15.99 -15.87
C GLU A 86 2.16 -15.93 -17.41
N GLN A 87 2.43 -17.04 -18.10
CA GLN A 87 2.47 -17.16 -19.57
C GLN A 87 1.52 -18.24 -20.13
N GLN A 88 0.59 -18.77 -19.34
CA GLN A 88 -0.38 -19.78 -19.78
C GLN A 88 -1.75 -19.18 -20.05
#